data_AF-A0A948P3D5-F1
#
_entry.id   AF-A0A948P3D5-F1
#
_cell.length_a   1.000
_cell.length_b   1.000
_cell.length_c   1.000
_cell.angle_alpha   90.00
_cell.angle_beta   90.00
_cell.angle_gamma   90.00
#
_symmetry.space_group_name_H-M   'P 1'
#
loop_
_entity.id
_entity.type
_entity.pdbx_description
1 polymer ?
#
loop_
_entity_poly.entity_id
_entity_poly.type
_entity_poly.pdbx_seq_one_letter_code
_entity_poly.pdbx_strand_id
1 'polypeptide(L)' 'MRGYRKTPEELREEAYSKALNSLAGYKFYMFGYWAATWVQMNRLSRVRKANPFNPFVELAEEKIGLRNSPNVGYD' A
#
# COMPACT_ATOMS: atom_id res chain seq x y z
N MET A 1 24.99 22.99 10.01
CA MET A 1 23.74 22.90 9.21
C MET A 1 23.28 21.45 9.19
N ARG A 2 22.24 21.10 9.97
CA ARG A 2 21.70 19.74 10.03
C ARG A 2 20.74 19.59 8.83
N GLY A 3 21.12 18.81 7.82
CA GLY A 3 20.31 18.64 6.61
C GLY A 3 18.87 18.24 6.95
N TYR A 4 17.90 18.83 6.22
CA TYR A 4 16.47 18.55 6.35
C TYR A 4 16.21 17.06 6.15
N ARG A 5 16.12 16.29 7.24
CA ARG A 5 15.67 14.90 7.21
C ARG A 5 14.14 14.91 7.21
N LYS A 6 13.55 14.36 6.15
CA LYS A 6 12.10 14.16 6.07
C LYS A 6 11.58 13.34 7.26
N THR A 7 10.40 13.69 7.73
CA THR A 7 9.64 12.94 8.73
C THR A 7 9.11 11.63 8.15
N PRO A 8 8.79 10.62 8.99
CA PRO A 8 8.10 9.42 8.53
C PRO A 8 6.80 9.73 7.77
N GLU A 9 6.07 10.76 8.17
CA GLU A 9 4.84 11.20 7.51
C GLU A 9 5.11 11.69 6.09
N GLU A 10 6.10 12.55 5.88
CA GLU A 10 6.49 13.02 4.55
C GLU A 10 6.98 11.88 3.66
N LEU A 11 7.79 10.97 4.23
CA LEU A 11 8.27 9.78 3.51
C LEU A 11 7.13 8.82 3.14
N ARG A 12 6.11 8.71 4.01
CA ARG A 12 4.90 7.93 3.72
C ARG A 12 4.14 8.51 2.54
N GLU A 13 3.88 9.82 2.52
CA GLU A 13 3.15 10.45 1.41
C GLU A 13 3.95 10.36 0.09
N GLU A 14 5.28 10.50 0.15
CA GLU A 14 6.14 10.31 -1.01
C GLU A 14 6.09 8.85 -1.53
N ALA A 15 6.15 7.87 -0.62
CA ALA A 15 6.05 6.46 -0.98
C ALA A 15 4.71 6.13 -1.63
N TYR A 16 3.60 6.72 -1.17
CA TYR A 16 2.28 6.57 -1.79
C TYR A 16 2.30 7.03 -3.25
N SER A 17 2.75 8.27 -3.51
CA SER A 17 2.81 8.82 -4.87
C SER A 17 3.71 7.99 -5.79
N LYS A 18 4.87 7.53 -5.30
CA LYS A 18 5.78 6.68 -6.08
C LYS A 18 5.22 5.29 -6.35
N ALA A 19 4.48 4.71 -5.41
CA ALA A 19 3.80 3.43 -5.61
C ALA A 19 2.79 3.54 -6.76
N LEU A 20 1.91 4.55 -6.73
CA LEU A 20 0.90 4.75 -7.79
C LEU A 20 1.54 5.03 -9.15
N ASN A 21 2.54 5.91 -9.21
CA ASN A 21 3.26 6.20 -10.45
C ASN A 21 3.94 4.96 -11.03
N SER A 22 4.49 4.09 -10.17
CA SER A 22 5.10 2.83 -10.61
C SER A 22 4.05 1.86 -11.15
N LEU A 23 2.91 1.75 -10.47
CA LEU A 23 1.80 0.90 -10.89
C LEU A 23 1.23 1.33 -12.24
N ALA A 24 1.01 2.63 -12.43
CA ALA A 24 0.53 3.20 -13.70
C ALA A 24 1.49 2.91 -14.88
N GLY A 25 2.78 2.76 -14.61
CA GLY A 25 3.79 2.40 -15.60
C GLY A 25 4.12 0.91 -15.70
N TYR A 26 3.28 0.02 -15.15
CA TYR A 26 3.51 -1.44 -15.09
C TYR A 26 4.83 -1.86 -14.40
N LYS A 27 5.41 -1.00 -13.56
CA LYS A 27 6.65 -1.28 -12.82
C LYS A 27 6.32 -1.99 -11.51
N PHE A 28 5.81 -3.23 -11.59
CA PHE A 28 5.28 -3.96 -10.44
C PHE A 28 6.28 -4.15 -9.29
N TYR A 29 7.56 -4.41 -9.60
CA TYR A 29 8.60 -4.51 -8.58
C TYR A 29 8.76 -3.21 -7.79
N MET A 30 8.79 -2.07 -8.48
CA MET A 30 8.90 -0.76 -7.85
C MET A 30 7.62 -0.38 -7.09
N PHE A 31 6.45 -0.74 -7.62
CA PHE A 31 5.19 -0.61 -6.89
C PHE A 31 5.26 -1.34 -5.54
N GLY A 32 5.65 -2.63 -5.54
CA GLY A 32 5.78 -3.41 -4.31
C GLY A 32 6.78 -2.79 -3.32
N TYR A 33 7.93 -2.35 -3.80
CA TYR A 33 8.94 -1.66 -2.98
C TYR A 33 8.40 -0.39 -2.29
N TRP A 34 7.74 0.48 -3.06
CA TRP A 34 7.19 1.73 -2.52
C TRP A 34 5.97 1.48 -1.62
N ALA A 35 5.11 0.50 -1.95
CA ALA A 35 3.99 0.11 -1.10
C ALA A 35 4.47 -0.45 0.26
N ALA A 36 5.50 -1.30 0.27
CA ALA A 36 6.11 -1.78 1.51
C ALA A 36 6.75 -0.63 2.31
N THR A 37 7.41 0.31 1.63
CA THR A 37 7.97 1.52 2.26
C THR A 37 6.87 2.35 2.92
N TRP A 38 5.72 2.55 2.24
CA TRP A 38 4.57 3.24 2.82
C TRP A 38 4.08 2.58 4.11
N VAL A 39 3.94 1.24 4.11
CA VAL A 39 3.52 0.50 5.31
C VAL A 39 4.50 0.71 6.46
N GLN A 40 5.81 0.63 6.17
CA GLN A 40 6.84 0.85 7.18
C GLN A 40 6.82 2.28 7.73
N MET A 41 6.73 3.29 6.86
CA MET A 41 6.67 4.69 7.28
C MET A 41 5.38 5.01 8.04
N ASN A 42 4.25 4.40 7.66
CA ASN A 42 2.99 4.53 8.39
C ASN A 42 3.06 3.95 9.81
N ARG A 43 3.78 2.84 9.99
CA ARG A 43 4.03 2.26 11.33
C ARG A 43 4.87 3.17 12.22
N LEU A 44 5.83 3.89 11.63
CA LEU A 44 6.74 4.82 12.31
C LEU A 44 6.17 6.24 12.48
N SER A 45 5.08 6.56 11.78
CA SER A 45 4.41 7.86 11.89
C SER A 45 3.71 8.01 13.24
N ARG A 46 3.62 9.24 13.74
CA ARG A 46 2.87 9.58 14.96
C ARG A 46 1.38 9.27 14.82
N VAL A 47 0.86 9.45 13.60
CA VAL A 47 -0.54 9.13 13.25
C VAL A 47 -0.55 8.10 12.14
N ARG A 48 -1.19 6.96 12.40
CA ARG A 48 -1.38 5.88 11.42
C ARG A 48 -2.58 6.21 10.53
N LYS A 49 -2.42 6.00 9.22
CA LYS A 49 -3.49 6.07 8.23
C LYS A 49 -3.98 4.67 7.87
N ALA A 50 -5.24 4.57 7.43
CA ALA A 50 -5.75 3.37 6.76
C ALA A 50 -4.92 3.07 5.50
N ASN A 51 -4.78 1.79 5.14
CA ASN A 51 -3.95 1.40 3.99
C ASN A 51 -4.61 1.87 2.68
N PRO A 52 -4.00 2.79 1.93
CA PRO A 52 -4.59 3.31 0.69
C PRO A 52 -4.55 2.28 -0.44
N PHE A 53 -3.77 1.20 -0.31
CA PHE A 53 -3.71 0.13 -1.31
C PHE A 53 -4.79 -0.92 -1.13
N ASN A 54 -5.65 -0.81 -0.10
CA ASN A 54 -6.71 -1.77 0.17
C ASN A 54 -7.58 -2.05 -1.08
N PRO A 55 -8.10 -1.05 -1.82
CA PRO A 55 -8.90 -1.31 -3.02
C PRO A 55 -8.20 -2.16 -4.09
N PHE A 56 -6.87 -2.08 -4.20
CA PHE A 56 -6.12 -2.93 -5.15
C PHE A 56 -6.02 -4.37 -4.66
N VAL A 57 -5.85 -4.58 -3.35
CA VAL A 57 -5.87 -5.91 -2.74
C VAL A 57 -7.25 -6.53 -2.93
N GLU A 58 -8.31 -5.78 -2.67
CA GLU A 58 -9.69 -6.22 -2.87
C GLU A 58 -9.97 -6.66 -4.31
N LEU A 59 -9.52 -5.86 -5.28
CA LEU A 59 -9.62 -6.21 -6.69
C LEU A 59 -8.83 -7.48 -7.02
N ALA A 60 -7.63 -7.64 -6.45
CA ALA A 60 -6.83 -8.84 -6.64
C ALA A 60 -7.54 -10.07 -6.04
N GLU A 61 -8.05 -9.98 -4.81
CA GLU A 61 -8.84 -11.02 -4.13
C GLU A 61 -10.04 -11.46 -4.97
N GLU A 62 -10.76 -10.51 -5.58
CA GLU A 62 -11.86 -10.81 -6.49
C GLU A 62 -11.38 -11.60 -7.72
N LYS A 63 -10.29 -11.16 -8.36
CA LYS A 63 -9.72 -11.83 -9.55
C LYS A 63 -9.20 -13.24 -9.27
N ILE A 64 -8.77 -13.52 -8.04
CA ILE A 64 -8.33 -14.86 -7.63
C ILE A 64 -9.42 -15.66 -6.90
N GLY A 65 -10.66 -15.16 -6.88
CA GLY A 65 -11.83 -15.86 -6.35
C GLY A 65 -11.92 -15.93 -4.82
N LEU A 66 -11.07 -15.23 -4.07
CA LEU A 66 -11.10 -15.22 -2.60
C LEU A 66 -12.33 -14.50 -2.04
N ARG A 67 -12.86 -13.49 -2.75
CA ARG A 67 -14.08 -12.75 -2.34
C ARG A 67 -15.39 -13.37 -2.83
N ASN A 68 -15.33 -14.30 -3.78
CA ASN A 68 -16.52 -14.91 -4.40
C ASN A 68 -16.76 -16.36 -3.94
N SER A 69 -16.11 -16.85 -2.88
CA SER A 69 -16.48 -18.13 -2.29
C SER A 69 -17.85 -17.99 -1.60
N PRO A 70 -18.94 -18.58 -2.12
CA PRO A 70 -20.16 -18.68 -1.34
C PRO A 70 -19.80 -19.39 -0.03
N ASN A 71 -20.22 -18.83 1.10
CA ASN A 71 -20.24 -19.56 2.36
C ASN A 71 -21.12 -20.80 2.13
N VAL A 72 -20.49 -21.93 1.80
CA VAL A 72 -21.13 -23.24 1.93
C VAL A 72 -21.10 -23.52 3.43
N GLY A 73 -22.08 -22.95 4.13
CA GLY A 73 -22.43 -23.41 5.46
C GLY A 73 -22.82 -24.88 5.32
N TYR A 74 -22.10 -25.74 6.02
CA TYR A 74 -22.62 -27.06 6.34
C TYR A 74 -23.54 -26.87 7.54
N ASP A 75 -24.85 -26.84 7.26
CA ASP A 75 -25.88 -27.22 8.22
C ASP A 75 -25.81 -28.74 8.47
#